data_AF-A0AAV6P4N8-F1
#
_entry.id   AF-A0AAV6P4N8-F1
#
_cell.length_a   1.000
_cell.length_b   1.000
_cell.length_c   1.000
_cell.angle_alpha   90.00
_cell.angle_beta   90.00
_cell.angle_gamma   90.00
#
_symmetry.space_group_name_H-M   'P 1'
#
loop_
_entity.id
_entity.type
_entity.pdbx_description
1 polymer ?
#
loop_
_entity_poly.entity_id
_entity_poly.type
_entity_poly.pdbx_seq_one_letter_code
_entity_poly.pdbx_strand_id
1 'polypeptide(L)'
;MEKKQLKEMSVQEYLDKYMLSRKIEEAVNAAVRAKTPDPVLFISNHMKKAVPSLITKIKARQILDSRGIPTVEVDLYTNKGVFHASVPSGDPAGMYEAVDLRDGDKGTYLGNSVTKAVKNINDKISEALIGRDPTQQYEIDQAMKDLDTTEKKGELGANAILAVSIAVCRAGAAEKEVPLYKHIADLAGKTNLILPVPAFTVISGGKHAGNNLAIQEIMILPIGASKFEEALKMGSETFHHLKAVISEKHGAHGCNFGEDGGFAPNISSFTEALDLVQEAIGRTGYNERIKIAIDIAATNFCMGTKYDLDFKAPNKLGQNFKSGKDMIDMYKELCDDYPIVSIEDPFDREDWDHTKHFSGLGICQVVGGDLLMSNKKRIERAIDETTCNALLLKVNQIGTVTEAIEVVNLAKDAQWAVVASHRCGETDDTFLADLSVGLSTGQIKAGAPCRGERLAKYNQLLRIEEELGDQAVYAEFIYPIPIPCEEKAIEKTPCSVCRARPALRCCDLIANLFLRHCNKDTGGRESDSLISIEINILDFSLLFLDLAL
;
A
#
# COMPACT_ATOMS: atom_id res chain seq x y z
N MET A 1 11.77 -20.04 37.41
CA MET A 1 11.75 -21.44 37.87
C MET A 1 12.58 -22.34 36.95
N GLU A 2 12.40 -22.24 35.63
CA GLU A 2 13.16 -22.99 34.61
C GLU A 2 14.68 -22.79 34.62
N LYS A 3 15.17 -21.54 34.73
CA LYS A 3 16.62 -21.25 34.85
C LYS A 3 17.27 -21.86 36.09
N LYS A 4 16.51 -22.09 37.16
CA LYS A 4 16.99 -22.71 38.40
C LYS A 4 17.06 -24.23 38.25
N GLN A 5 16.06 -24.83 37.61
CA GLN A 5 16.06 -26.26 37.24
C GLN A 5 17.20 -26.62 36.25
N LEU A 6 17.51 -25.76 35.29
CA LEU A 6 18.61 -25.99 34.35
C LEU A 6 20.01 -26.01 35.00
N LYS A 7 20.18 -25.29 36.11
CA LYS A 7 21.46 -25.23 36.84
C LYS A 7 21.74 -26.48 37.69
N GLU A 8 20.71 -27.25 38.00
CA GLU A 8 20.80 -28.43 38.88
C GLU A 8 20.78 -29.76 38.11
N MET A 9 20.52 -29.74 36.80
CA MET A 9 20.54 -30.92 35.94
C MET A 9 21.96 -31.48 35.74
N SER A 10 22.08 -32.79 35.77
CA SER A 10 23.30 -33.49 35.33
C SER A 10 23.49 -33.37 33.82
N VAL A 11 24.73 -33.61 33.36
CA VAL A 11 25.06 -33.60 31.92
C VAL A 11 24.19 -34.57 31.15
N GLN A 12 23.98 -35.78 31.66
CA GLN A 12 23.19 -36.82 30.98
C GLN A 12 21.72 -36.41 30.86
N GLU A 13 21.12 -35.90 31.93
CA GLU A 13 19.74 -35.38 31.90
C GLU A 13 19.58 -34.24 30.91
N TYR A 14 20.60 -33.39 30.75
CA TYR A 14 20.60 -32.32 29.75
C TYR A 14 20.64 -32.87 28.33
N LEU A 15 21.54 -33.82 28.06
CA LEU A 15 21.63 -34.45 26.74
C LEU A 15 20.33 -35.15 26.37
N ASP A 16 19.71 -35.88 27.31
CA ASP A 16 18.47 -36.63 27.08
C ASP A 16 17.27 -35.69 26.93
N LYS A 17 17.12 -34.68 27.79
CA LYS A 17 16.03 -33.69 27.72
C LYS A 17 15.97 -33.00 26.35
N TYR A 18 17.12 -32.66 25.78
CA TYR A 18 17.22 -31.95 24.51
C TYR A 18 17.48 -32.85 23.30
N MET A 19 17.56 -34.18 23.51
CA MET A 19 17.89 -35.19 22.51
C MET A 19 19.17 -34.84 21.73
N LEU A 20 20.16 -34.25 22.42
CA LEU A 20 21.29 -33.58 21.77
C LEU A 20 22.18 -34.58 21.01
N SER A 21 22.45 -35.75 21.60
CA SER A 21 23.23 -36.81 20.97
C SER A 21 22.62 -37.26 19.64
N ARG A 22 21.29 -37.45 19.63
CA ARG A 22 20.55 -37.85 18.41
C ARG A 22 20.60 -36.77 17.33
N LYS A 23 20.38 -35.49 17.70
CA LYS A 23 20.43 -34.37 16.74
C LYS A 23 21.82 -34.21 16.09
N ILE A 24 22.87 -34.33 16.89
CA ILE A 24 24.25 -34.27 16.39
C ILE A 24 24.52 -35.45 15.46
N GLU A 25 24.13 -36.66 15.85
CA GLU A 25 24.30 -37.87 15.02
C GLU A 25 23.54 -37.76 13.69
N GLU A 26 22.31 -37.26 13.69
CA GLU A 26 21.52 -37.01 12.49
C GLU A 26 22.22 -36.01 11.54
N ALA A 27 22.78 -34.92 12.07
CA ALA A 27 23.51 -33.92 11.30
C ALA A 27 24.83 -34.48 10.71
N VAL A 28 25.59 -35.25 11.49
CA VAL A 28 26.80 -35.95 11.03
C VAL A 28 26.44 -36.94 9.92
N ASN A 29 25.40 -37.75 10.11
CA ASN A 29 24.92 -38.70 9.11
C ASN A 29 24.46 -38.00 7.83
N ALA A 30 23.81 -36.83 7.94
CA ALA A 30 23.45 -36.02 6.78
C ALA A 30 24.69 -35.52 6.02
N ALA A 31 25.73 -35.05 6.71
CA ALA A 31 26.98 -34.62 6.10
C ALA A 31 27.71 -35.77 5.38
N VAL A 32 27.77 -36.95 6.01
CA VAL A 32 28.34 -38.18 5.42
C VAL A 32 27.59 -38.59 4.16
N ARG A 33 26.24 -38.60 4.20
CA ARG A 33 25.40 -38.90 3.02
C ARG A 33 25.60 -37.89 1.90
N ALA A 34 25.71 -36.60 2.21
CA ALA A 34 25.93 -35.55 1.24
C ALA A 34 27.35 -35.55 0.64
N LYS A 35 28.31 -36.26 1.26
CA LYS A 35 29.74 -36.27 0.88
C LYS A 35 30.30 -34.86 0.67
N THR A 36 29.89 -33.93 1.54
CA THR A 36 30.29 -32.53 1.44
C THR A 36 31.81 -32.36 1.60
N PRO A 37 32.45 -31.49 0.80
CA PRO A 37 33.88 -31.19 0.96
C PRO A 37 34.19 -30.43 2.25
N ASP A 38 33.19 -29.78 2.85
CA ASP A 38 33.28 -29.16 4.18
C ASP A 38 32.18 -29.72 5.10
N PRO A 39 32.47 -30.79 5.84
CA PRO A 39 31.49 -31.40 6.75
C PRO A 39 31.18 -30.53 7.96
N VAL A 40 32.10 -29.68 8.42
CA VAL A 40 31.88 -28.84 9.60
C VAL A 40 30.90 -27.72 9.28
N LEU A 41 31.11 -27.01 8.16
CA LEU A 41 30.18 -25.99 7.70
C LEU A 41 28.79 -26.57 7.41
N PHE A 42 28.73 -27.76 6.79
CA PHE A 42 27.46 -28.45 6.54
C PHE A 42 26.73 -28.78 7.84
N ILE A 43 27.39 -29.42 8.81
CA ILE A 43 26.78 -29.77 10.10
C ILE A 43 26.30 -28.49 10.81
N SER A 44 27.10 -27.43 10.81
CA SER A 44 26.71 -26.14 11.39
C SER A 44 25.44 -25.60 10.76
N ASN A 45 25.36 -25.57 9.42
CA ASN A 45 24.18 -25.09 8.70
C ASN A 45 22.97 -26.01 8.90
N HIS A 46 23.17 -27.33 8.92
CA HIS A 46 22.11 -28.31 9.17
C HIS A 46 21.51 -28.12 10.56
N MET A 47 22.35 -27.99 11.58
CA MET A 47 21.92 -27.74 12.95
C MET A 47 21.25 -26.37 13.10
N LYS A 48 21.73 -25.33 12.41
CA LYS A 48 21.07 -24.01 12.38
C LYS A 48 19.67 -24.09 11.77
N LYS A 49 19.48 -24.85 10.68
CA LYS A 49 18.16 -25.05 10.05
C LYS A 49 17.19 -25.87 10.91
N ALA A 50 17.70 -26.71 11.82
CA ALA A 50 16.89 -27.55 12.70
C ALA A 50 16.34 -26.81 13.94
N VAL A 51 16.71 -25.54 14.14
CA VAL A 51 16.23 -24.71 15.26
C VAL A 51 15.39 -23.57 14.70
N PRO A 52 14.13 -23.40 15.16
CA PRO A 52 13.30 -22.27 14.74
C PRO A 52 13.99 -20.95 15.05
N SER A 53 13.92 -19.99 14.12
CA SER A 53 14.42 -18.64 14.37
C SER A 53 13.62 -18.01 15.49
N LEU A 54 14.29 -17.64 16.58
CA LEU A 54 13.71 -16.81 17.63
C LEU A 54 14.37 -15.43 17.60
N ILE A 55 13.62 -14.41 17.99
CA ILE A 55 14.15 -13.07 18.22
C ILE A 55 15.13 -13.15 19.40
N THR A 56 16.41 -12.86 19.14
CA THR A 56 17.47 -12.92 20.15
C THR A 56 17.83 -11.56 20.73
N LYS A 57 17.62 -10.50 19.95
CA LYS A 57 17.92 -9.12 20.32
C LYS A 57 17.17 -8.17 19.39
N ILE A 58 16.77 -7.03 19.93
CA ILE A 58 16.28 -5.87 19.17
C ILE A 58 17.13 -4.66 19.59
N LYS A 59 17.58 -3.87 18.64
CA LYS A 59 18.31 -2.62 18.90
C LYS A 59 17.83 -1.52 17.97
N ALA A 60 17.36 -0.42 18.53
CA ALA A 60 16.98 0.78 17.79
C ALA A 60 18.04 1.86 17.86
N ARG A 61 18.03 2.73 16.84
CA ARG A 61 18.81 3.97 16.76
C ARG A 61 18.02 5.06 16.04
N GLN A 62 18.49 6.30 16.21
CA GLN A 62 18.02 7.46 15.47
C GLN A 62 18.87 7.62 14.20
N ILE A 63 18.22 7.74 13.05
CA ILE A 63 18.82 8.10 11.75
C ILE A 63 18.15 9.39 11.22
N LEU A 64 18.50 9.85 10.02
CA LEU A 64 17.83 10.96 9.34
C LEU A 64 17.04 10.47 8.13
N ASP A 65 15.86 11.04 7.92
CA ASP A 65 15.05 10.84 6.71
C ASP A 65 15.54 11.73 5.54
N SER A 66 14.84 11.65 4.41
CA SER A 66 15.12 12.38 3.17
C SER A 66 15.07 13.90 3.28
N ARG A 67 14.48 14.43 4.36
CA ARG A 67 14.38 15.86 4.69
C ARG A 67 15.46 16.28 5.69
N GLY A 68 16.27 15.35 6.18
CA GLY A 68 17.23 15.58 7.26
C GLY A 68 16.58 15.65 8.63
N ILE A 69 15.35 15.14 8.78
CA ILE A 69 14.62 15.10 10.05
C ILE A 69 14.87 13.73 10.69
N PRO A 70 15.09 13.65 12.02
CA PRO A 70 15.30 12.37 12.66
C PRO A 70 14.18 11.36 12.44
N THR A 71 14.51 10.08 12.33
CA THR A 71 13.54 8.97 12.34
C THR A 71 14.15 7.72 12.98
N VAL A 72 13.33 6.70 13.20
CA VAL A 72 13.69 5.45 13.88
C VAL A 72 14.20 4.42 12.88
N GLU A 73 15.28 3.74 13.24
CA GLU A 73 15.75 2.51 12.61
C GLU A 73 15.93 1.40 13.66
N VAL A 74 15.60 0.17 13.30
CA VAL A 74 15.70 -1.02 14.13
C VAL A 74 16.55 -2.09 13.46
N ASP A 75 17.41 -2.73 14.26
CA ASP A 75 18.02 -4.02 13.98
C ASP A 75 17.35 -5.10 14.82
N LEU A 76 16.78 -6.11 14.17
CA LEU A 76 16.28 -7.32 14.80
C LEU A 76 17.22 -8.48 14.49
N TYR A 77 17.63 -9.22 15.52
CA TYR A 77 18.60 -10.31 15.40
C TYR A 77 17.92 -11.67 15.60
N THR A 78 18.17 -12.60 14.69
CA THR A 78 17.86 -14.03 14.87
C THR A 78 19.10 -14.87 14.56
N ASN A 79 18.99 -16.20 14.65
CA ASN A 79 20.04 -17.12 14.17
C ASN A 79 20.23 -17.08 12.63
N LYS A 80 19.31 -16.46 11.86
CA LYS A 80 19.41 -16.26 10.41
C LYS A 80 20.15 -14.99 10.03
N GLY A 81 20.26 -14.01 10.93
CA GLY A 81 21.01 -12.78 10.68
C GLY A 81 20.45 -11.55 11.39
N VAL A 82 20.72 -10.39 10.80
CA VAL A 82 20.24 -9.09 11.26
C VAL A 82 19.28 -8.54 10.21
N PHE A 83 18.12 -8.10 10.65
CA PHE A 83 17.06 -7.55 9.82
C PHE A 83 16.85 -6.10 10.20
N HIS A 84 17.15 -5.23 9.24
CA HIS A 84 17.08 -3.78 9.40
C HIS A 84 15.70 -3.28 8.97
N ALA A 85 15.17 -2.27 9.63
CA ALA A 85 14.02 -1.52 9.17
C ALA A 85 14.07 -0.08 9.64
N SER A 86 13.80 0.87 8.75
CA SER A 86 13.56 2.26 9.11
C SER A 86 12.18 2.71 8.67
N VAL A 87 11.60 3.65 9.42
CA VAL A 87 10.24 4.11 9.18
C VAL A 87 10.21 5.51 8.59
N PRO A 88 9.32 5.75 7.61
CA PRO A 88 9.16 7.08 7.07
C PRO A 88 8.42 7.98 8.07
N SER A 89 8.64 9.28 7.93
CA SER A 89 7.96 10.32 8.68
C SER A 89 7.05 11.15 7.76
N GLY A 90 5.99 11.73 8.32
CA GLY A 90 5.21 12.75 7.64
C GLY A 90 4.85 13.88 8.57
N ASP A 91 3.95 14.75 8.13
CA ASP A 91 3.55 15.90 8.94
C ASP A 91 2.78 15.46 10.20
N PRO A 92 3.17 15.95 11.39
CA PRO A 92 2.56 15.53 12.64
C PRO A 92 1.10 16.04 12.75
N ALA A 93 0.24 15.14 13.25
CA ALA A 93 -1.12 15.41 13.75
C ALA A 93 -2.29 15.39 12.74
N GLY A 94 -2.39 14.33 11.93
CA GLY A 94 -3.72 13.85 11.54
C GLY A 94 -4.52 13.45 12.79
N MET A 95 -5.72 14.01 13.00
CA MET A 95 -6.52 13.78 14.21
C MET A 95 -6.79 12.30 14.47
N TYR A 96 -6.77 11.44 13.44
CA TYR A 96 -7.10 10.01 13.53
C TYR A 96 -5.92 9.08 13.22
N GLU A 97 -4.73 9.62 12.94
CA GLU A 97 -3.52 8.84 12.66
C GLU A 97 -2.91 8.28 13.95
N ALA A 98 -2.16 7.19 13.81
CA ALA A 98 -1.25 6.72 14.85
C ALA A 98 -0.13 7.76 15.10
N VAL A 99 0.30 7.88 16.35
CA VAL A 99 1.17 8.97 16.79
C VAL A 99 2.64 8.70 16.45
N ASP A 100 3.22 9.55 15.60
CA ASP A 100 4.68 9.63 15.42
C ASP A 100 5.32 10.32 16.64
N LEU A 101 5.89 9.52 17.56
CA LEU A 101 6.39 10.01 18.85
C LEU A 101 7.70 10.80 18.68
N ARG A 102 7.63 12.11 18.96
CA ARG A 102 8.77 13.05 18.93
C ARG A 102 9.15 13.52 20.33
N ASP A 103 10.40 13.93 20.49
CA ASP A 103 10.95 14.33 21.78
C ASP A 103 10.42 15.69 22.25
N GLY A 104 10.20 16.64 21.32
CA GLY A 104 9.66 17.96 21.59
C GLY A 104 10.66 18.99 22.12
N ASP A 105 11.92 18.61 22.34
CA ASP A 105 13.00 19.52 22.75
C ASP A 105 13.49 20.37 21.57
N LYS A 106 13.05 21.64 21.52
CA LYS A 106 13.43 22.59 20.47
C LYS A 106 14.94 22.86 20.39
N GLY A 107 15.71 22.57 21.45
CA GLY A 107 17.17 22.70 21.45
C GLY A 107 17.89 21.65 20.58
N THR A 108 17.22 20.54 20.25
CA THR A 108 17.82 19.39 19.58
C THR A 108 16.98 18.96 18.37
N TYR A 109 17.54 19.06 17.16
CA TYR A 109 16.81 18.81 15.90
C TYR A 109 15.45 19.53 15.82
N LEU A 110 15.36 20.75 16.38
CA LEU A 110 14.15 21.58 16.39
C LEU A 110 12.93 20.90 17.03
N GLY A 111 13.14 19.95 17.95
CA GLY A 111 12.07 19.19 18.61
C GLY A 111 11.74 17.86 17.95
N ASN A 112 12.35 17.54 16.80
CA ASN A 112 12.00 16.38 15.98
C ASN A 112 12.80 15.12 16.30
N SER A 113 13.65 15.13 17.33
CA SER A 113 14.36 13.92 17.76
C SER A 113 13.39 12.80 18.15
N VAL A 114 13.84 11.55 18.04
CA VAL A 114 13.05 10.33 18.31
C VAL A 114 13.69 9.47 19.40
N THR A 115 14.45 10.08 20.31
CA THR A 115 15.18 9.33 21.34
C THR A 115 14.24 8.63 22.32
N LYS A 116 13.05 9.19 22.57
CA LYS A 116 12.00 8.53 23.36
C LYS A 116 11.51 7.25 22.68
N ALA A 117 11.20 7.30 21.37
CA ALA A 117 10.77 6.14 20.60
C ALA A 117 11.87 5.06 20.55
N VAL A 118 13.12 5.46 20.32
CA VAL A 118 14.30 4.57 20.36
C VAL A 118 14.46 3.91 21.73
N LYS A 119 14.28 4.67 22.82
CA LYS A 119 14.32 4.15 24.20
C LYS A 119 13.18 3.16 24.45
N ASN A 120 11.97 3.46 24.00
CA ASN A 120 10.82 2.55 24.12
C ASN A 120 11.09 1.21 23.43
N ILE A 121 11.73 1.21 22.25
CA ILE A 121 12.12 -0.03 21.58
C ILE A 121 13.16 -0.79 22.38
N ASN A 122 14.26 -0.13 22.75
CA ASN A 122 15.40 -0.77 23.41
C ASN A 122 15.06 -1.33 24.80
N ASP A 123 14.19 -0.65 25.54
CA ASP A 123 13.89 -0.99 26.94
C ASP A 123 12.61 -1.82 27.08
N LYS A 124 11.51 -1.43 26.41
CA LYS A 124 10.18 -2.06 26.61
C LYS A 124 9.89 -3.13 25.56
N ILE A 125 9.93 -2.76 24.27
CA ILE A 125 9.54 -3.67 23.17
C ILE A 125 10.53 -4.83 23.06
N SER A 126 11.84 -4.56 23.20
CA SER A 126 12.89 -5.58 23.18
C SER A 126 12.64 -6.65 24.25
N GLU A 127 12.36 -6.24 25.49
CA GLU A 127 12.07 -7.17 26.59
C GLU A 127 10.83 -8.04 26.30
N ALA A 128 9.78 -7.46 25.72
CA ALA A 128 8.53 -8.16 25.43
C ALA A 128 8.61 -9.16 24.26
N LEU A 129 9.55 -8.97 23.32
CA LEU A 129 9.61 -9.74 22.08
C LEU A 129 10.78 -10.74 21.99
N ILE A 130 11.82 -10.62 22.82
CA ILE A 130 12.90 -11.62 22.85
C ILE A 130 12.33 -13.01 23.14
N GLY A 131 12.72 -13.99 22.33
CA GLY A 131 12.27 -15.38 22.41
C GLY A 131 11.02 -15.70 21.60
N ARG A 132 10.40 -14.72 20.92
CA ARG A 132 9.27 -14.96 20.01
C ARG A 132 9.73 -15.39 18.61
N ASP A 133 8.87 -16.12 17.92
CA ASP A 133 9.05 -16.56 16.54
C ASP A 133 8.66 -15.42 15.57
N PRO A 134 9.57 -14.91 14.73
CA PRO A 134 9.30 -13.81 13.82
C PRO A 134 8.33 -14.15 12.69
N THR A 135 7.98 -15.43 12.48
CA THR A 135 6.94 -15.83 11.52
C THR A 135 5.53 -15.55 12.03
N GLN A 136 5.35 -15.34 13.35
CA GLN A 136 4.08 -15.04 13.99
C GLN A 136 3.80 -13.52 14.00
N GLN A 137 3.72 -12.92 12.81
CA GLN A 137 3.56 -11.46 12.63
C GLN A 137 2.37 -10.90 13.44
N TYR A 138 1.21 -11.55 13.36
CA TYR A 138 -0.01 -11.14 14.08
C TYR A 138 0.21 -11.12 15.60
N GLU A 139 0.79 -12.19 16.16
CA GLU A 139 1.00 -12.30 17.61
C GLU A 139 2.01 -11.26 18.12
N ILE A 140 3.04 -10.96 17.34
CA ILE A 140 4.04 -9.95 17.69
C ILE A 140 3.47 -8.54 17.59
N ASP A 141 2.76 -8.23 16.51
CA ASP A 141 2.10 -6.93 16.34
C ASP A 141 1.05 -6.71 17.45
N GLN A 142 0.28 -7.75 17.80
CA GLN A 142 -0.68 -7.69 18.89
C GLN A 142 0.01 -7.50 20.24
N ALA A 143 1.12 -8.19 20.52
CA ALA A 143 1.88 -8.01 21.76
C ALA A 143 2.42 -6.57 21.91
N MET A 144 2.87 -5.94 20.82
CA MET A 144 3.29 -4.53 20.86
C MET A 144 2.11 -3.58 21.06
N LYS A 145 0.95 -3.88 20.46
CA LYS A 145 -0.28 -3.12 20.67
C LYS A 145 -0.78 -3.23 22.11
N ASP A 146 -0.79 -4.42 22.70
CA ASP A 146 -1.19 -4.65 24.10
C ASP A 146 -0.24 -3.97 25.09
N LEU A 147 1.02 -3.79 24.70
CA LEU A 147 2.01 -3.05 25.49
C LEU A 147 1.81 -1.53 25.45
N ASP A 148 1.17 -1.00 24.40
CA ASP A 148 0.78 0.41 24.30
C ASP A 148 -0.64 0.60 24.83
N THR A 149 -0.78 1.30 25.94
CA THR A 149 -2.09 1.47 26.60
C THR A 149 -3.01 2.48 25.91
N THR A 150 -2.63 3.04 24.77
CA THR A 150 -3.36 4.12 24.08
C THR A 150 -3.91 3.67 22.72
N GLU A 151 -5.07 4.20 22.32
CA GLU A 151 -5.72 3.84 21.04
C GLU A 151 -4.84 4.17 19.81
N LYS A 152 -4.03 5.22 19.90
CA LYS A 152 -3.23 5.74 18.77
C LYS A 152 -1.74 5.47 18.88
N LYS A 153 -1.33 4.48 19.70
CA LYS A 153 0.09 4.09 19.84
C LYS A 153 0.98 5.23 20.34
N GLY A 154 0.44 6.12 21.18
CA GLY A 154 1.09 7.33 21.66
C GLY A 154 2.05 7.13 22.84
N GLU A 155 1.98 6.00 23.55
CA GLU A 155 2.90 5.72 24.67
C GLU A 155 4.26 5.21 24.15
N LEU A 156 4.22 4.22 23.27
CA LEU A 156 5.40 3.64 22.64
C LEU A 156 5.85 4.46 21.42
N GLY A 157 4.89 4.99 20.66
CA GLY A 157 5.08 5.63 19.37
C GLY A 157 4.78 4.67 18.22
N ALA A 158 3.95 5.10 17.27
CA ALA A 158 3.66 4.35 16.05
C ALA A 158 4.92 4.12 15.20
N ASN A 159 5.83 5.10 15.20
CA ASN A 159 7.16 5.00 14.60
C ASN A 159 8.01 3.87 15.24
N ALA A 160 7.93 3.70 16.56
CA ALA A 160 8.62 2.63 17.27
C ALA A 160 8.04 1.25 16.93
N ILE A 161 6.71 1.11 17.04
CA ILE A 161 6.00 -0.15 16.79
C ILE A 161 6.18 -0.58 15.34
N LEU A 162 6.02 0.33 14.38
CA LEU A 162 6.12 0.00 12.97
C LEU A 162 7.53 -0.45 12.57
N ALA A 163 8.57 0.20 13.09
CA ALA A 163 9.95 -0.17 12.76
C ALA A 163 10.24 -1.61 13.18
N VAL A 164 9.79 -2.01 14.36
CA VAL A 164 9.91 -3.39 14.84
C VAL A 164 9.04 -4.33 14.03
N SER A 165 7.79 -3.96 13.74
CA SER A 165 6.85 -4.74 12.93
C SER A 165 7.40 -5.09 11.54
N ILE A 166 8.05 -4.14 10.86
CA ILE A 166 8.70 -4.36 9.56
C ILE A 166 9.94 -5.26 9.69
N ALA A 167 10.77 -5.04 10.72
CA ALA A 167 11.96 -5.86 10.95
C ALA A 167 11.58 -7.33 11.27
N VAL A 168 10.49 -7.54 11.99
CA VAL A 168 9.89 -8.86 12.24
C VAL A 168 9.45 -9.49 10.93
N CYS A 169 8.72 -8.76 10.07
CA CYS A 169 8.27 -9.27 8.78
C CYS A 169 9.44 -9.73 7.90
N ARG A 170 10.53 -8.95 7.86
CA ARG A 170 11.78 -9.35 7.17
C ARG A 170 12.41 -10.62 7.75
N ALA A 171 12.45 -10.73 9.07
CA ALA A 171 12.96 -11.92 9.74
C ALA A 171 12.08 -13.14 9.48
N GLY A 172 10.76 -12.97 9.44
CA GLY A 172 9.80 -14.02 9.10
C GLY A 172 9.96 -14.53 7.67
N ALA A 173 10.20 -13.63 6.72
CA ALA A 173 10.50 -13.99 5.33
C ALA A 173 11.78 -14.82 5.22
N ALA A 174 12.84 -14.40 5.92
CA ALA A 174 14.13 -15.11 5.93
C ALA A 174 14.07 -16.46 6.66
N GLU A 175 13.24 -16.58 7.70
CA GLU A 175 13.00 -17.86 8.36
C GLU A 175 12.33 -18.85 7.41
N LYS A 176 11.33 -18.39 6.65
CA LYS A 176 10.64 -19.17 5.61
C LYS A 176 11.48 -19.38 4.34
N GLU A 177 12.67 -18.77 4.24
CA GLU A 177 13.55 -18.79 3.07
C GLU A 177 12.83 -18.33 1.78
N VAL A 178 11.96 -17.31 1.90
CA VAL A 178 11.24 -16.69 0.78
C VAL A 178 11.54 -15.19 0.69
N PRO A 179 11.41 -14.58 -0.51
CA PRO A 179 11.44 -13.12 -0.66
C PRO A 179 10.35 -12.44 0.17
N LEU A 180 10.62 -11.20 0.59
CA LEU A 180 9.75 -10.44 1.48
C LEU A 180 8.34 -10.26 0.89
N TYR A 181 8.20 -9.91 -0.39
CA TYR A 181 6.89 -9.77 -1.03
C TYR A 181 6.07 -11.08 -1.01
N LYS A 182 6.70 -12.26 -1.12
CA LYS A 182 6.00 -13.55 -0.99
C LYS A 182 5.57 -13.81 0.43
N HIS A 183 6.41 -13.48 1.41
CA HIS A 183 6.03 -13.58 2.82
C HIS A 183 4.84 -12.68 3.16
N ILE A 184 4.83 -11.45 2.66
CA ILE A 184 3.70 -10.52 2.82
C ILE A 184 2.45 -11.08 2.16
N ALA A 185 2.57 -11.67 0.97
CA ALA A 185 1.45 -12.31 0.29
C ALA A 185 0.87 -13.49 1.09
N ASP A 186 1.73 -14.33 1.67
CA ASP A 186 1.30 -15.42 2.55
C ASP A 186 0.54 -14.88 3.77
N LEU A 187 1.05 -13.82 4.42
CA LEU A 187 0.40 -13.17 5.55
C LEU A 187 -0.97 -12.58 5.17
N ALA A 188 -1.09 -12.07 3.95
CA ALA A 188 -2.33 -11.49 3.42
C ALA A 188 -3.29 -12.51 2.77
N GLY A 189 -2.90 -13.79 2.71
CA GLY A 189 -3.67 -14.84 2.03
C GLY A 189 -3.78 -14.63 0.51
N LYS A 190 -2.76 -14.05 -0.13
CA LYS A 190 -2.72 -13.77 -1.58
C LYS A 190 -1.82 -14.76 -2.30
N THR A 191 -2.28 -15.24 -3.45
CA THR A 191 -1.53 -16.19 -4.31
C THR A 191 -1.09 -15.59 -5.63
N ASN A 192 -1.87 -14.66 -6.19
CA ASN A 192 -1.58 -14.00 -7.45
C ASN A 192 -0.98 -12.63 -7.19
N LEU A 193 0.29 -12.47 -7.54
CA LEU A 193 1.04 -11.23 -7.36
C LEU A 193 0.96 -10.37 -8.61
N ILE A 194 0.89 -9.06 -8.42
CA ILE A 194 0.96 -8.08 -9.50
C ILE A 194 1.99 -7.01 -9.19
N LEU A 195 2.67 -6.53 -10.22
CA LEU A 195 3.52 -5.35 -10.17
C LEU A 195 2.63 -4.11 -10.30
N PRO A 196 2.75 -3.11 -9.42
CA PRO A 196 1.87 -1.95 -9.42
C PRO A 196 2.19 -0.96 -10.55
N VAL A 197 1.17 -0.23 -10.99
CA VAL A 197 1.34 0.99 -11.79
C VAL A 197 1.97 2.07 -10.90
N PRO A 198 3.15 2.62 -11.26
CA PRO A 198 3.74 3.72 -10.53
C PRO A 198 3.04 5.05 -10.85
N ALA A 199 2.63 5.77 -9.81
CA ALA A 199 2.22 7.17 -9.87
C ALA A 199 3.45 8.05 -9.57
N PHE A 200 4.11 8.52 -10.62
CA PHE A 200 5.32 9.33 -10.51
C PHE A 200 4.96 10.79 -10.30
N THR A 201 5.32 11.37 -9.15
CA THR A 201 5.20 12.81 -8.90
C THR A 201 6.12 13.58 -9.85
N VAL A 202 5.55 14.46 -10.68
CA VAL A 202 6.32 15.22 -11.70
C VAL A 202 6.33 16.72 -11.44
N ILE A 203 5.25 17.27 -10.88
CA ILE A 203 5.18 18.64 -10.38
C ILE A 203 4.71 18.61 -8.93
N SER A 204 5.39 19.39 -8.08
CA SER A 204 5.04 19.59 -6.67
C SER A 204 4.52 21.01 -6.44
N GLY A 205 3.48 21.12 -5.64
CA GLY A 205 2.89 22.36 -5.15
C GLY A 205 2.47 22.21 -3.69
N GLY A 206 1.35 22.83 -3.31
CA GLY A 206 0.79 22.72 -1.97
C GLY A 206 1.82 23.07 -0.88
N LYS A 207 1.91 22.25 0.17
CA LYS A 207 2.95 22.37 1.21
C LYS A 207 4.30 21.80 0.80
N HIS A 208 4.34 20.96 -0.23
CA HIS A 208 5.56 20.23 -0.64
C HIS A 208 6.49 21.07 -1.53
N ALA A 209 6.10 22.31 -1.88
CA ALA A 209 6.91 23.22 -2.68
C ALA A 209 6.66 24.70 -2.34
N GLY A 210 7.70 25.52 -2.54
CA GLY A 210 7.67 26.97 -2.28
C GLY A 210 7.05 27.83 -3.39
N ASN A 211 6.38 27.23 -4.38
CA ASN A 211 5.64 27.95 -5.43
C ASN A 211 4.23 28.35 -4.94
N ASN A 212 3.39 28.91 -5.83
CA ASN A 212 2.04 29.35 -5.50
C ASN A 212 0.94 28.34 -5.89
N LEU A 213 1.29 27.21 -6.49
CA LEU A 213 0.33 26.19 -6.92
C LEU A 213 -0.35 25.53 -5.71
N ALA A 214 -1.69 25.53 -5.66
CA ALA A 214 -2.40 24.93 -4.53
C ALA A 214 -2.45 23.40 -4.55
N ILE A 215 -2.51 22.78 -5.73
CA ILE A 215 -2.34 21.32 -5.91
C ILE A 215 -1.04 20.89 -5.23
N GLN A 216 -1.06 19.80 -4.48
CA GLN A 216 0.13 19.29 -3.81
C GLN A 216 1.01 18.48 -4.75
N GLU A 217 0.43 17.57 -5.54
CA GLU A 217 1.17 16.76 -6.50
C GLU A 217 0.41 16.58 -7.80
N ILE A 218 1.12 16.73 -8.93
CA ILE A 218 0.68 16.22 -10.23
C ILE A 218 1.57 15.04 -10.56
N MET A 219 0.93 13.91 -10.88
CA MET A 219 1.57 12.64 -11.13
C MET A 219 1.26 12.12 -12.53
N ILE A 220 2.18 11.35 -13.09
CA ILE A 220 1.96 10.58 -14.33
C ILE A 220 1.88 9.09 -14.03
N LEU A 221 0.96 8.41 -14.70
CA LEU A 221 0.69 6.98 -14.56
C LEU A 221 0.88 6.29 -15.92
N PRO A 222 1.97 5.51 -16.12
CA PRO A 222 2.20 4.74 -17.33
C PRO A 222 1.31 3.49 -17.42
N ILE A 223 -0.01 3.68 -17.48
CA ILE A 223 -0.99 2.59 -17.49
C ILE A 223 -0.91 1.71 -18.75
N GLY A 224 -0.38 2.25 -19.85
CA GLY A 224 -0.27 1.54 -21.13
C GLY A 224 1.02 0.75 -21.28
N ALA A 225 1.87 0.65 -20.25
CA ALA A 225 3.05 -0.21 -20.24
C ALA A 225 2.66 -1.69 -20.15
N SER A 226 3.46 -2.60 -20.71
CA SER A 226 3.23 -4.05 -20.60
C SER A 226 3.94 -4.70 -19.41
N LYS A 227 4.94 -3.99 -18.85
CA LYS A 227 5.77 -4.45 -17.73
C LYS A 227 6.27 -3.25 -16.93
N PHE A 228 6.67 -3.47 -15.68
CA PHE A 228 7.12 -2.42 -14.77
C PHE A 228 8.39 -1.71 -15.28
N GLU A 229 9.35 -2.44 -15.84
CA GLU A 229 10.55 -1.84 -16.47
C GLU A 229 10.18 -0.81 -17.55
N GLU A 230 9.19 -1.11 -18.39
CA GLU A 230 8.71 -0.19 -19.40
C GLU A 230 8.00 1.02 -18.77
N ALA A 231 7.16 0.80 -17.76
CA ALA A 231 6.51 1.87 -17.02
C ALA A 231 7.52 2.85 -16.41
N LEU A 232 8.58 2.32 -15.80
CA LEU A 232 9.65 3.14 -15.21
C LEU A 232 10.42 3.94 -16.28
N LYS A 233 10.70 3.32 -17.43
CA LYS A 233 11.30 4.02 -18.58
C LYS A 233 10.42 5.18 -19.05
N MET A 234 9.12 4.92 -19.26
CA MET A 234 8.15 5.93 -19.69
C MET A 234 8.06 7.10 -18.70
N GLY A 235 8.03 6.80 -17.41
CA GLY A 235 8.02 7.82 -16.35
C GLY A 235 9.30 8.65 -16.33
N SER A 236 10.46 7.99 -16.42
CA SER A 236 11.77 8.66 -16.45
C SER A 236 11.95 9.57 -17.66
N GLU A 237 11.65 9.10 -18.87
CA GLU A 237 11.76 9.91 -20.09
C GLU A 237 10.82 11.13 -20.04
N THR A 238 9.57 10.93 -19.62
CA THR A 238 8.60 12.03 -19.46
C THR A 238 9.07 13.05 -18.44
N PHE A 239 9.65 12.62 -17.31
CA PHE A 239 10.21 13.50 -16.28
C PHE A 239 11.37 14.35 -16.83
N HIS A 240 12.26 13.78 -17.64
CA HIS A 240 13.37 14.52 -18.25
C HIS A 240 12.89 15.49 -19.35
N HIS A 241 11.87 15.12 -20.13
CA HIS A 241 11.23 16.04 -21.07
C HIS A 241 10.52 17.19 -20.34
N LEU A 242 9.85 16.92 -19.22
CA LEU A 242 9.24 17.96 -18.40
C LEU A 242 10.29 18.95 -17.87
N LYS A 243 11.45 18.47 -17.44
CA LYS A 243 12.57 19.33 -17.06
C LYS A 243 12.96 20.31 -18.18
N ALA A 244 13.01 19.82 -19.42
CA ALA A 244 13.32 20.67 -20.59
C ALA A 244 12.21 21.70 -20.83
N VAL A 245 10.94 21.30 -20.84
CA VAL A 245 9.78 22.20 -20.98
C VAL A 245 9.80 23.30 -19.92
N ILE A 246 10.00 22.93 -18.66
CA ILE A 246 10.06 23.88 -17.54
C ILE A 246 11.27 24.81 -17.68
N SER A 247 12.43 24.29 -18.07
CA SER A 247 13.63 25.11 -18.28
C SER A 247 13.42 26.15 -19.38
N GLU A 248 12.72 25.78 -20.46
CA GLU A 248 12.42 26.67 -21.59
C GLU A 248 11.42 27.77 -21.20
N LYS A 249 10.39 27.46 -20.41
CA LYS A 249 9.30 28.40 -20.06
C LYS A 249 9.52 29.20 -18.78
N HIS A 250 10.13 28.59 -17.76
CA HIS A 250 10.31 29.17 -16.42
C HIS A 250 11.78 29.30 -16.00
N GLY A 251 12.71 28.97 -16.90
CA GLY A 251 14.14 29.02 -16.64
C GLY A 251 14.65 27.88 -15.76
N ALA A 252 15.96 27.79 -15.61
CA ALA A 252 16.62 26.71 -14.87
C ALA A 252 16.18 26.61 -13.40
N HIS A 253 15.82 27.74 -12.77
CA HIS A 253 15.35 27.77 -11.38
C HIS A 253 14.00 27.08 -11.18
N GLY A 254 13.16 27.01 -12.22
CA GLY A 254 11.89 26.27 -12.18
C GLY A 254 12.07 24.76 -12.06
N CYS A 255 13.28 24.25 -12.31
CA CYS A 255 13.61 22.82 -12.21
C CYS A 255 14.11 22.40 -10.82
N ASN A 256 14.00 23.26 -9.81
CA ASN A 256 14.22 22.84 -8.42
C ASN A 256 13.13 21.86 -7.99
N PHE A 257 13.46 20.99 -7.03
CA PHE A 257 12.57 19.94 -6.56
C PHE A 257 11.78 20.36 -5.32
N GLY A 258 10.54 19.86 -5.22
CA GLY A 258 9.80 19.77 -3.95
C GLY A 258 10.24 18.58 -3.09
N GLU A 259 9.53 18.33 -1.99
CA GLU A 259 9.87 17.28 -1.01
C GLU A 259 9.92 15.86 -1.63
N ASP A 260 9.02 15.58 -2.59
CA ASP A 260 8.88 14.27 -3.25
C ASP A 260 9.60 14.14 -4.59
N GLY A 261 10.43 15.13 -4.93
CA GLY A 261 11.26 15.13 -6.14
C GLY A 261 10.56 15.65 -7.40
N GLY A 262 9.28 16.02 -7.34
CA GLY A 262 8.62 16.74 -8.44
C GLY A 262 9.22 18.13 -8.63
N PHE A 263 9.15 18.67 -9.85
CA PHE A 263 9.60 20.03 -10.12
C PHE A 263 8.67 21.06 -9.46
N ALA A 264 9.22 22.19 -9.04
CA ALA A 264 8.50 23.27 -8.39
C ALA A 264 8.61 24.59 -9.19
N PRO A 265 8.10 24.65 -10.43
CA PRO A 265 8.07 25.90 -11.18
C PRO A 265 7.20 26.93 -10.47
N ASN A 266 7.52 28.22 -10.65
CA ASN A 266 6.76 29.31 -10.04
C ASN A 266 5.47 29.59 -10.82
N ILE A 267 4.51 28.69 -10.66
CA ILE A 267 3.17 28.75 -11.25
C ILE A 267 2.11 28.73 -10.15
N SER A 268 0.91 29.20 -10.47
CA SER A 268 -0.26 29.17 -9.58
C SER A 268 -1.48 28.50 -10.21
N SER A 269 -1.55 28.38 -11.53
CA SER A 269 -2.69 27.82 -12.25
C SER A 269 -2.61 26.30 -12.38
N PHE A 270 -3.75 25.63 -12.17
CA PHE A 270 -3.86 24.17 -12.35
C PHE A 270 -3.69 23.81 -13.83
N THR A 271 -4.37 24.56 -14.71
CA THR A 271 -4.30 24.42 -16.17
C THR A 271 -2.86 24.59 -16.66
N GLU A 272 -2.15 25.62 -16.20
CA GLU A 272 -0.74 25.84 -16.61
C GLU A 272 0.16 24.67 -16.19
N ALA A 273 -0.04 24.14 -14.98
CA ALA A 273 0.71 22.99 -14.50
C ALA A 273 0.43 21.73 -15.34
N LEU A 274 -0.83 21.50 -15.69
CA LEU A 274 -1.25 20.36 -16.51
C LEU A 274 -0.79 20.50 -17.97
N ASP A 275 -0.81 21.70 -18.54
CA ASP A 275 -0.27 21.99 -19.88
C ASP A 275 1.22 21.63 -19.98
N LEU A 276 2.02 21.94 -18.95
CA LEU A 276 3.44 21.56 -18.90
C LEU A 276 3.62 20.04 -18.93
N VAL A 277 2.81 19.31 -18.15
CA VAL A 277 2.86 17.84 -18.08
C VAL A 277 2.40 17.23 -19.40
N GLN A 278 1.29 17.73 -19.97
CA GLN A 278 0.76 17.25 -21.24
C GLN A 278 1.73 17.50 -22.40
N GLU A 279 2.41 18.66 -22.42
CA GLU A 279 3.45 18.94 -23.41
C GLU A 279 4.63 17.95 -23.25
N ALA A 280 5.05 17.65 -22.02
CA ALA A 280 6.11 16.68 -21.76
C ALA A 280 5.74 15.26 -22.24
N ILE A 281 4.51 14.82 -21.98
CA ILE A 281 3.96 13.56 -22.51
C ILE A 281 3.90 13.60 -24.05
N GLY A 282 3.52 14.76 -24.62
CA GLY A 282 3.52 14.99 -26.06
C GLY A 282 4.89 14.77 -26.71
N ARG A 283 5.97 15.26 -26.06
CA ARG A 283 7.35 15.12 -26.54
C ARG A 283 7.86 13.69 -26.54
N THR A 284 7.34 12.81 -25.68
CA THR A 284 7.74 11.38 -25.65
C THR A 284 6.96 10.52 -26.64
N GLY A 285 5.79 10.99 -27.09
CA GLY A 285 4.87 10.19 -27.90
C GLY A 285 4.02 9.20 -27.09
N TYR A 286 4.01 9.28 -25.76
CA TYR A 286 3.26 8.38 -24.88
C TYR A 286 1.82 8.84 -24.57
N ASN A 287 1.23 9.75 -25.34
CA ASN A 287 -0.08 10.37 -25.10
C ASN A 287 -1.21 9.38 -24.75
N GLU A 288 -1.29 8.25 -25.45
CA GLU A 288 -2.33 7.24 -25.20
C GLU A 288 -1.99 6.26 -24.06
N ARG A 289 -0.72 6.24 -23.62
CA ARG A 289 -0.17 5.23 -22.70
C ARG A 289 0.12 5.79 -21.31
N ILE A 290 0.20 7.11 -21.15
CA ILE A 290 0.36 7.80 -19.88
C ILE A 290 -0.91 8.58 -19.57
N LYS A 291 -1.41 8.45 -18.35
CA LYS A 291 -2.49 9.25 -17.77
C LYS A 291 -1.98 10.10 -16.63
N ILE A 292 -2.82 11.00 -16.14
CA ILE A 292 -2.50 11.93 -15.05
C ILE A 292 -3.27 11.54 -13.79
N ALA A 293 -2.63 11.66 -12.63
CA ALA A 293 -3.30 11.70 -11.34
C ALA A 293 -2.92 12.97 -10.59
N ILE A 294 -3.78 13.43 -9.68
CA ILE A 294 -3.57 14.66 -8.93
C ILE A 294 -3.85 14.39 -7.45
N ASP A 295 -2.94 14.84 -6.59
CA ASP A 295 -3.20 14.98 -5.16
C ASP A 295 -3.46 16.45 -4.85
N ILE A 296 -4.70 16.76 -4.52
CA ILE A 296 -5.13 18.11 -4.21
C ILE A 296 -4.70 18.50 -2.79
N ALA A 297 -4.77 17.56 -1.83
CA ALA A 297 -4.61 17.81 -0.40
C ALA A 297 -5.45 18.99 0.12
N ALA A 298 -6.74 19.04 -0.26
CA ALA A 298 -7.60 20.22 -0.11
C ALA A 298 -7.78 20.71 1.34
N THR A 299 -7.63 19.82 2.34
CA THR A 299 -7.58 20.20 3.76
C THR A 299 -6.61 21.36 4.00
N ASN A 300 -5.45 21.37 3.33
CA ASN A 300 -4.39 22.36 3.58
C ASN A 300 -4.79 23.81 3.27
N PHE A 301 -5.83 23.99 2.47
CA PHE A 301 -6.33 25.30 2.06
C PHE A 301 -7.85 25.43 2.22
N CYS A 302 -8.47 24.52 2.98
CA CYS A 302 -9.84 24.68 3.43
C CYS A 302 -9.91 25.71 4.57
N MET A 303 -10.77 26.70 4.42
CA MET A 303 -11.05 27.73 5.40
C MET A 303 -12.56 27.78 5.69
N GLY A 304 -12.97 27.12 6.77
CA GLY A 304 -14.37 26.95 7.10
C GLY A 304 -15.03 25.97 6.13
N THR A 305 -15.86 26.46 5.21
CA THR A 305 -16.58 25.65 4.20
C THR A 305 -16.18 26.00 2.76
N LYS A 306 -15.09 26.76 2.60
CA LYS A 306 -14.58 27.22 1.30
C LYS A 306 -13.10 26.90 1.16
N TYR A 307 -12.65 26.82 -0.07
CA TYR A 307 -11.28 26.43 -0.45
C TYR A 307 -10.55 27.64 -1.04
N ASP A 308 -9.42 28.02 -0.46
CA ASP A 308 -8.58 29.15 -0.92
C ASP A 308 -7.48 28.66 -1.87
N LEU A 309 -7.70 28.77 -3.17
CA LEU A 309 -6.70 28.32 -4.15
C LEU A 309 -5.45 29.22 -4.20
N ASP A 310 -5.47 30.38 -3.52
CA ASP A 310 -4.35 31.31 -3.41
C ASP A 310 -3.79 31.33 -1.97
N PHE A 311 -3.98 30.28 -1.16
CA PHE A 311 -3.64 30.27 0.27
C PHE A 311 -2.17 30.59 0.61
N LYS A 312 -1.26 30.42 -0.37
CA LYS A 312 0.17 30.72 -0.27
C LYS A 312 0.52 32.16 -0.66
N ALA A 313 -0.38 32.89 -1.32
CA ALA A 313 -0.13 34.25 -1.75
C ALA A 313 0.01 35.19 -0.52
N PRO A 314 1.04 36.05 -0.50
CA PRO A 314 1.32 36.91 0.66
C PRO A 314 0.20 37.93 0.94
N ASN A 315 -0.53 38.33 -0.10
CA ASN A 315 -1.70 39.20 0.00
C ASN A 315 -2.97 38.35 -0.17
N LYS A 316 -3.47 37.82 0.94
CA LYS A 316 -4.74 37.06 0.99
C LYS A 316 -5.92 37.96 0.64
N LEU A 317 -6.14 38.16 -0.66
CA LEU A 317 -7.24 39.00 -1.15
C LEU A 317 -8.59 38.29 -1.04
N GLY A 318 -8.61 36.99 -0.74
CA GLY A 318 -9.85 36.21 -0.63
C GLY A 318 -10.70 36.22 -1.90
N GLN A 319 -10.07 36.44 -3.06
CA GLN A 319 -10.77 36.57 -4.34
C GLN A 319 -10.98 35.22 -5.02
N ASN A 320 -10.19 34.20 -4.69
CA ASN A 320 -10.25 32.87 -5.31
C ASN A 320 -10.74 31.78 -4.34
N PHE A 321 -11.72 32.13 -3.49
CA PHE A 321 -12.43 31.14 -2.70
C PHE A 321 -13.41 30.36 -3.58
N LYS A 322 -13.34 29.05 -3.49
CA LYS A 322 -14.27 28.12 -4.14
C LYS A 322 -15.14 27.45 -3.09
N SER A 323 -16.45 27.35 -3.34
CA SER A 323 -17.31 26.44 -2.59
C SER A 323 -17.02 24.99 -3.00
N GLY A 324 -17.47 24.01 -2.22
CA GLY A 324 -17.36 22.59 -2.62
C GLY A 324 -18.00 22.32 -3.99
N LYS A 325 -19.12 22.98 -4.32
CA LYS A 325 -19.72 22.91 -5.66
C LYS A 325 -18.80 23.48 -6.75
N ASP A 326 -18.20 24.65 -6.52
CA ASP A 326 -17.29 25.25 -7.51
C ASP A 326 -16.04 24.37 -7.73
N MET A 327 -15.55 23.69 -6.69
CA MET A 327 -14.45 22.73 -6.80
C MET A 327 -14.88 21.50 -7.63
N ILE A 328 -16.08 20.95 -7.41
CA ILE A 328 -16.62 19.84 -8.21
C ILE A 328 -16.69 20.21 -9.69
N ASP A 329 -17.24 21.38 -10.01
CA ASP A 329 -17.39 21.81 -11.41
C ASP A 329 -16.01 22.04 -12.05
N MET A 330 -15.05 22.60 -11.32
CA MET A 330 -13.66 22.71 -11.77
C MET A 330 -13.03 21.33 -12.05
N TYR A 331 -13.21 20.35 -11.15
CA TYR A 331 -12.64 19.01 -11.36
C TYR A 331 -13.24 18.30 -12.57
N LYS A 332 -14.53 18.51 -12.87
CA LYS A 332 -15.16 18.00 -14.10
C LYS A 332 -14.48 18.58 -15.33
N GLU A 333 -14.35 19.91 -15.39
CA GLU A 333 -13.70 20.59 -16.51
C GLU A 333 -12.26 20.10 -16.71
N LEU A 334 -11.50 19.92 -15.62
CA LEU A 334 -10.14 19.38 -15.70
C LEU A 334 -10.11 17.93 -16.21
N CYS A 335 -11.02 17.07 -15.76
CA CYS A 335 -11.10 15.68 -16.24
C CYS A 335 -11.59 15.57 -17.68
N ASP A 336 -12.35 16.56 -18.18
CA ASP A 336 -12.78 16.62 -19.58
C ASP A 336 -11.62 17.10 -20.49
N ASP A 337 -10.83 18.08 -20.02
CA ASP A 337 -9.75 18.71 -20.79
C ASP A 337 -8.43 17.90 -20.76
N TYR A 338 -8.19 17.13 -19.70
CA TYR A 338 -6.94 16.40 -19.48
C TYR A 338 -7.19 14.92 -19.19
N PRO A 339 -6.22 14.03 -19.50
CA PRO A 339 -6.37 12.59 -19.26
C PRO A 339 -6.18 12.22 -17.77
N ILE A 340 -6.93 12.89 -16.89
CA ILE A 340 -6.92 12.67 -15.44
C ILE A 340 -7.77 11.44 -15.13
N VAL A 341 -7.18 10.49 -14.41
CA VAL A 341 -7.83 9.21 -14.09
C VAL A 341 -7.94 8.96 -12.58
N SER A 342 -7.29 9.78 -11.77
CA SER A 342 -7.33 9.68 -10.31
C SER A 342 -7.15 11.05 -9.66
N ILE A 343 -7.99 11.35 -8.66
CA ILE A 343 -7.87 12.52 -7.79
C ILE A 343 -7.84 12.07 -6.32
N GLU A 344 -6.78 12.45 -5.61
CA GLU A 344 -6.56 12.23 -4.18
C GLU A 344 -6.96 13.48 -3.39
N ASP A 345 -7.68 13.26 -2.28
CA ASP A 345 -8.15 14.27 -1.32
C ASP A 345 -8.74 15.54 -1.98
N PRO A 346 -9.79 15.41 -2.82
CA PRO A 346 -10.39 16.53 -3.53
C PRO A 346 -11.04 17.59 -2.64
N PHE A 347 -11.38 17.23 -1.39
CA PHE A 347 -12.02 18.09 -0.41
C PHE A 347 -11.35 17.96 0.96
N ASP A 348 -11.77 18.79 1.92
CA ASP A 348 -11.31 18.67 3.30
C ASP A 348 -11.62 17.29 3.88
N ARG A 349 -10.76 16.82 4.78
CA ARG A 349 -10.90 15.54 5.49
C ARG A 349 -12.24 15.34 6.21
N GLU A 350 -12.97 16.39 6.56
CA GLU A 350 -14.31 16.31 7.15
C GLU A 350 -15.44 16.72 6.19
N ASP A 351 -15.13 17.02 4.92
CA ASP A 351 -16.13 17.30 3.87
C ASP A 351 -16.56 16.01 3.14
N TRP A 352 -17.21 15.14 3.91
CA TRP A 352 -17.71 13.84 3.44
C TRP A 352 -18.75 13.98 2.32
N ASP A 353 -19.63 14.98 2.41
CA ASP A 353 -20.75 15.15 1.49
C ASP A 353 -20.29 15.53 0.08
N HIS A 354 -19.37 16.49 -0.07
CA HIS A 354 -18.85 16.84 -1.39
C HIS A 354 -17.96 15.73 -1.95
N THR A 355 -17.18 15.04 -1.11
CA THR A 355 -16.38 13.89 -1.56
C THR A 355 -17.26 12.77 -2.10
N LYS A 356 -18.33 12.42 -1.36
CA LYS A 356 -19.34 11.46 -1.80
C LYS A 356 -20.01 11.91 -3.09
N HIS A 357 -20.42 13.16 -3.18
CA HIS A 357 -21.07 13.68 -4.39
C HIS A 357 -20.14 13.58 -5.61
N PHE A 358 -18.88 13.99 -5.47
CA PHE A 358 -17.88 13.91 -6.53
C PHE A 358 -17.57 12.46 -6.95
N SER A 359 -17.34 11.58 -5.98
CA SER A 359 -17.12 10.15 -6.21
C SER A 359 -18.30 9.49 -6.95
N GLY A 360 -19.53 9.86 -6.56
CA GLY A 360 -20.76 9.37 -7.20
C GLY A 360 -20.94 9.77 -8.66
N LEU A 361 -20.18 10.75 -9.17
CA LEU A 361 -20.18 11.11 -10.60
C LEU A 361 -19.48 10.04 -11.46
N GLY A 362 -18.60 9.21 -10.88
CA GLY A 362 -17.91 8.14 -11.59
C GLY A 362 -16.94 8.60 -12.69
N ILE A 363 -16.43 9.84 -12.59
CA ILE A 363 -15.56 10.45 -13.61
C ILE A 363 -14.13 9.92 -13.52
N CYS A 364 -13.64 9.68 -12.31
CA CYS A 364 -12.28 9.19 -12.06
C CYS A 364 -12.21 8.37 -10.75
N GLN A 365 -11.05 7.77 -10.49
CA GLN A 365 -10.73 7.23 -9.18
C GLN A 365 -10.66 8.37 -8.15
N VAL A 366 -11.35 8.24 -7.02
CA VAL A 366 -11.32 9.18 -5.89
C VAL A 366 -10.61 8.50 -4.73
N VAL A 367 -9.39 8.96 -4.46
CA VAL A 367 -8.51 8.37 -3.45
C VAL A 367 -8.69 9.12 -2.13
N GLY A 368 -9.02 8.38 -1.07
CA GLY A 368 -9.06 8.91 0.29
C GLY A 368 -7.71 8.76 0.99
N GLY A 369 -6.98 9.87 1.13
CA GLY A 369 -5.76 9.98 1.91
C GLY A 369 -6.06 10.54 3.31
N ASP A 370 -6.13 11.85 3.43
CA ASP A 370 -6.53 12.60 4.62
C ASP A 370 -7.97 12.28 5.06
N LEU A 371 -8.87 11.99 4.12
CA LEU A 371 -10.24 11.58 4.45
C LEU A 371 -10.25 10.28 5.27
N LEU A 372 -9.39 9.31 4.95
CA LEU A 372 -9.40 7.98 5.56
C LEU A 372 -8.35 7.86 6.66
N MET A 373 -7.20 8.52 6.51
CA MET A 373 -6.02 8.44 7.38
C MET A 373 -5.56 7.00 7.64
N SER A 374 -5.80 6.11 6.66
CA SER A 374 -5.65 4.66 6.78
C SER A 374 -6.37 4.06 8.02
N ASN A 375 -7.35 4.76 8.60
CA ASN A 375 -8.03 4.38 9.83
C ASN A 375 -9.21 3.44 9.55
N LYS A 376 -9.18 2.24 10.13
CA LYS A 376 -10.19 1.19 9.91
C LYS A 376 -11.63 1.69 10.06
N LYS A 377 -11.97 2.43 11.13
CA LYS A 377 -13.33 2.93 11.36
C LYS A 377 -13.79 3.92 10.28
N ARG A 378 -12.86 4.76 9.79
CA ARG A 378 -13.17 5.72 8.71
C ARG A 378 -13.31 5.04 7.36
N ILE A 379 -12.51 4.01 7.11
CA ILE A 379 -12.62 3.17 5.91
C ILE A 379 -13.95 2.43 5.90
N GLU A 380 -14.33 1.78 7.00
CA GLU A 380 -15.64 1.12 7.16
C GLU A 380 -16.80 2.10 6.87
N ARG A 381 -16.77 3.28 7.51
CA ARG A 381 -17.76 4.33 7.26
C ARG A 381 -17.78 4.78 5.79
N ALA A 382 -16.63 4.98 5.17
CA ALA A 382 -16.55 5.45 3.78
C ALA A 382 -17.01 4.39 2.77
N ILE A 383 -16.83 3.10 3.09
CA ILE A 383 -17.42 1.99 2.34
C ILE A 383 -18.95 2.02 2.48
N ASP A 384 -19.47 2.09 3.71
CA ASP A 384 -20.90 2.10 4.00
C ASP A 384 -21.62 3.31 3.38
N GLU A 385 -20.98 4.49 3.43
CA GLU A 385 -21.52 5.75 2.90
C GLU A 385 -21.18 5.98 1.43
N THR A 386 -20.42 5.09 0.80
CA THR A 386 -19.97 5.18 -0.61
C THR A 386 -19.24 6.48 -0.92
N THR A 387 -18.36 6.92 -0.03
CA THR A 387 -17.77 8.26 -0.04
C THR A 387 -16.64 8.42 -1.05
N CYS A 388 -15.79 7.41 -1.19
CA CYS A 388 -14.70 7.34 -2.17
C CYS A 388 -14.60 5.91 -2.73
N ASN A 389 -13.64 5.64 -3.62
CA ASN A 389 -13.50 4.33 -4.27
C ASN A 389 -12.05 3.82 -4.33
N ALA A 390 -11.14 4.49 -3.62
CA ALA A 390 -9.76 4.08 -3.47
C ALA A 390 -9.17 4.46 -2.11
N LEU A 391 -8.36 3.56 -1.56
CA LEU A 391 -7.60 3.75 -0.33
C LEU A 391 -6.17 4.17 -0.64
N LEU A 392 -5.70 5.27 -0.06
CA LEU A 392 -4.27 5.56 0.04
C LEU A 392 -3.69 4.89 1.28
N LEU A 393 -2.91 3.83 1.11
CA LEU A 393 -2.27 3.13 2.21
C LEU A 393 -0.96 3.79 2.60
N LYS A 394 -0.92 4.45 3.76
CA LYS A 394 0.31 4.93 4.41
C LYS A 394 0.55 4.13 5.68
N VAL A 395 1.48 3.17 5.63
CA VAL A 395 1.69 2.17 6.70
C VAL A 395 1.94 2.81 8.08
N ASN A 396 2.68 3.92 8.11
CA ASN A 396 2.97 4.65 9.36
C ASN A 396 1.77 5.42 9.94
N GLN A 397 0.68 5.63 9.19
CA GLN A 397 -0.57 6.15 9.76
C GLN A 397 -1.29 5.11 10.63
N ILE A 398 -1.00 3.81 10.45
CA ILE A 398 -1.64 2.72 11.18
C ILE A 398 -0.71 2.14 12.25
N GLY A 399 0.56 1.92 11.89
CA GLY A 399 1.63 1.58 12.82
C GLY A 399 2.03 0.11 12.92
N THR A 400 1.39 -0.82 12.21
CA THR A 400 1.84 -2.24 12.12
C THR A 400 1.62 -2.81 10.72
N VAL A 401 2.38 -3.85 10.35
CA VAL A 401 2.19 -4.59 9.10
C VAL A 401 0.86 -5.35 9.11
N THR A 402 0.49 -5.95 10.24
CA THR A 402 -0.80 -6.66 10.38
C THR A 402 -1.99 -5.75 10.11
N GLU A 403 -2.05 -4.57 10.73
CA GLU A 403 -3.19 -3.66 10.52
C GLU A 403 -3.18 -3.05 9.10
N ALA A 404 -2.00 -2.90 8.47
CA ALA A 404 -1.91 -2.51 7.06
C ALA A 404 -2.51 -3.59 6.13
N ILE A 405 -2.25 -4.88 6.40
CA ILE A 405 -2.87 -5.99 5.68
C ILE A 405 -4.40 -5.96 5.87
N GLU A 406 -4.88 -5.75 7.10
CA GLU A 406 -6.31 -5.71 7.40
C GLU A 406 -7.04 -4.63 6.60
N VAL A 407 -6.54 -3.39 6.57
CA VAL A 407 -7.22 -2.30 5.84
C VAL A 407 -7.16 -2.48 4.33
N VAL A 408 -6.11 -3.10 3.80
CA VAL A 408 -6.03 -3.40 2.37
C VAL A 408 -7.02 -4.49 1.99
N ASN A 409 -7.14 -5.54 2.81
CA ASN A 409 -8.15 -6.56 2.59
C ASN A 409 -9.57 -5.97 2.68
N LEU A 410 -9.84 -5.12 3.67
CA LEU A 410 -11.12 -4.42 3.79
C LEU A 410 -11.45 -3.60 2.53
N ALA A 411 -10.50 -2.81 2.02
CA ALA A 411 -10.70 -2.03 0.80
C ALA A 411 -10.93 -2.94 -0.42
N LYS A 412 -10.16 -4.02 -0.55
CA LYS A 412 -10.29 -4.97 -1.66
C LYS A 412 -11.60 -5.75 -1.64
N ASP A 413 -12.09 -6.12 -0.46
CA ASP A 413 -13.38 -6.80 -0.29
C ASP A 413 -14.53 -5.88 -0.70
N ALA A 414 -14.37 -4.56 -0.52
CA ALA A 414 -15.25 -3.52 -1.04
C ALA A 414 -15.00 -3.15 -2.52
N GLN A 415 -14.13 -3.90 -3.22
CA GLN A 415 -13.72 -3.65 -4.61
C GLN A 415 -13.10 -2.27 -4.87
N TRP A 416 -12.50 -1.66 -3.84
CA TRP A 416 -11.77 -0.41 -3.98
C TRP A 416 -10.37 -0.64 -4.55
N ALA A 417 -9.88 0.37 -5.27
CA ALA A 417 -8.46 0.42 -5.60
C ALA A 417 -7.63 0.72 -4.35
N VAL A 418 -6.36 0.32 -4.37
CA VAL A 418 -5.43 0.57 -3.26
C VAL A 418 -4.15 1.17 -3.83
N VAL A 419 -3.78 2.35 -3.34
CA VAL A 419 -2.54 3.03 -3.69
C VAL A 419 -1.58 2.90 -2.52
N ALA A 420 -0.55 2.07 -2.66
CA ALA A 420 0.53 2.00 -1.68
C ALA A 420 1.34 3.30 -1.72
N SER A 421 1.42 4.03 -0.60
CA SER A 421 1.98 5.38 -0.59
C SER A 421 3.22 5.50 0.29
N HIS A 422 4.21 6.24 -0.21
CA HIS A 422 5.31 6.78 0.56
C HIS A 422 4.84 7.88 1.54
N ARG A 423 5.81 8.48 2.25
CA ARG A 423 5.64 9.78 2.93
C ARG A 423 6.65 10.80 2.40
N CYS A 424 6.47 12.07 2.75
CA CYS A 424 7.40 13.13 2.40
C CYS A 424 8.79 12.96 3.07
N GLY A 425 8.86 12.45 4.30
CA GLY A 425 10.10 12.06 4.99
C GLY A 425 10.42 10.58 4.81
N GLU A 426 10.80 10.16 3.61
CA GLU A 426 11.18 8.77 3.33
C GLU A 426 12.60 8.41 3.78
N THR A 427 12.90 7.11 3.85
CA THR A 427 14.25 6.57 4.04
C THR A 427 14.68 5.77 2.81
N ASP A 428 15.87 5.17 2.82
CA ASP A 428 16.31 4.24 1.76
C ASP A 428 15.68 2.83 1.90
N ASP A 429 14.85 2.61 2.91
CA ASP A 429 14.15 1.36 3.16
C ASP A 429 13.17 1.03 2.02
N THR A 430 13.22 -0.18 1.47
CA THR A 430 12.42 -0.58 0.31
C THR A 430 11.13 -1.31 0.65
N PHE A 431 10.72 -1.37 1.93
CA PHE A 431 9.57 -2.16 2.39
C PHE A 431 8.29 -1.89 1.59
N LEU A 432 8.02 -0.62 1.24
CA LEU A 432 6.83 -0.23 0.49
C LEU A 432 6.73 -0.94 -0.88
N ALA A 433 7.87 -1.20 -1.55
CA ALA A 433 7.88 -1.90 -2.83
C ALA A 433 7.42 -3.36 -2.65
N ASP A 434 8.05 -4.09 -1.74
CA ASP A 434 7.67 -5.47 -1.42
C ASP A 434 6.23 -5.56 -0.91
N LEU A 435 5.78 -4.59 -0.10
CA LEU A 435 4.41 -4.50 0.39
C LEU A 435 3.41 -4.32 -0.76
N SER A 436 3.69 -3.43 -1.72
CA SER A 436 2.80 -3.18 -2.85
C SER A 436 2.56 -4.44 -3.70
N VAL A 437 3.61 -5.25 -3.91
CA VAL A 437 3.52 -6.51 -4.65
C VAL A 437 2.86 -7.60 -3.80
N GLY A 438 3.31 -7.78 -2.56
CA GLY A 438 2.79 -8.80 -1.66
C GLY A 438 1.31 -8.62 -1.33
N LEU A 439 0.85 -7.38 -1.19
CA LEU A 439 -0.57 -7.07 -1.04
C LEU A 439 -1.29 -6.91 -2.38
N SER A 440 -0.57 -6.93 -3.49
CA SER A 440 -1.08 -6.76 -4.86
C SER A 440 -1.93 -5.49 -4.99
N THR A 441 -1.45 -4.36 -4.48
CA THR A 441 -2.22 -3.10 -4.42
C THR A 441 -2.61 -2.60 -5.81
N GLY A 442 -1.81 -2.93 -6.83
CA GLY A 442 -2.04 -2.55 -8.22
C GLY A 442 -1.57 -1.14 -8.55
N GLN A 443 -1.41 -0.27 -7.54
CA GLN A 443 -0.87 1.08 -7.69
C GLN A 443 0.13 1.39 -6.58
N ILE A 444 1.15 2.19 -6.90
CA ILE A 444 2.16 2.68 -5.94
C ILE A 444 2.49 4.16 -6.20
N LYS A 445 2.43 4.99 -5.16
CA LYS A 445 2.87 6.40 -5.14
C LYS A 445 4.15 6.47 -4.31
N ALA A 446 5.30 6.51 -4.98
CA ALA A 446 6.61 6.54 -4.32
C ALA A 446 7.48 7.74 -4.72
N GLY A 447 6.84 8.83 -5.19
CA GLY A 447 7.49 10.09 -5.57
C GLY A 447 8.01 10.12 -7.00
N ALA A 448 8.81 11.12 -7.33
CA ALA A 448 9.40 11.27 -8.65
C ALA A 448 10.41 10.16 -8.98
N PRO A 449 10.73 9.91 -10.26
CA PRO A 449 11.86 9.06 -10.67
C PRO A 449 13.20 9.79 -10.47
N CYS A 450 13.38 10.41 -9.30
CA CYS A 450 14.60 11.09 -8.87
C CYS A 450 14.70 11.00 -7.34
N ARG A 451 15.87 11.36 -6.78
CA ARG A 451 16.23 11.22 -5.35
C ARG A 451 16.29 9.75 -4.86
N GLY A 452 17.31 9.45 -4.06
CA GLY A 452 17.70 8.08 -3.75
C GLY A 452 16.63 7.29 -2.98
N GLU A 453 15.96 7.95 -2.04
CA GLU A 453 14.91 7.36 -1.19
C GLU A 453 13.66 6.94 -1.99
N ARG A 454 13.42 7.58 -3.15
CA ARG A 454 12.30 7.28 -4.06
C ARG A 454 12.70 6.16 -5.01
N LEU A 455 13.85 6.34 -5.67
CA LEU A 455 14.44 5.37 -6.58
C LEU A 455 14.71 4.02 -5.90
N ALA A 456 14.98 3.99 -4.60
CA ALA A 456 15.14 2.75 -3.85
C ALA A 456 13.94 1.81 -4.01
N LYS A 457 12.71 2.35 -3.97
CA LYS A 457 11.46 1.57 -4.11
C LYS A 457 11.26 1.12 -5.56
N TYR A 458 11.42 2.03 -6.52
CA TYR A 458 11.27 1.69 -7.94
C TYR A 458 12.32 0.68 -8.41
N ASN A 459 13.56 0.81 -7.97
CA ASN A 459 14.62 -0.15 -8.27
C ASN A 459 14.37 -1.50 -7.58
N GLN A 460 13.73 -1.52 -6.41
CA GLN A 460 13.30 -2.77 -5.78
C GLN A 460 12.21 -3.45 -6.59
N LEU A 461 11.26 -2.70 -7.16
CA LEU A 461 10.23 -3.26 -8.04
C LEU A 461 10.82 -3.87 -9.32
N LEU A 462 11.87 -3.26 -9.91
CA LEU A 462 12.62 -3.89 -11.01
C LEU A 462 13.21 -5.24 -10.61
N ARG A 463 13.81 -5.34 -9.41
CA ARG A 463 14.38 -6.61 -8.92
C ARG A 463 13.31 -7.66 -8.67
N ILE A 464 12.16 -7.25 -8.15
CA ILE A 464 11.02 -8.15 -7.93
C ILE A 464 10.46 -8.64 -9.27
N GLU A 465 10.34 -7.76 -10.26
CA GLU A 465 9.94 -8.13 -11.62
C GLU A 465 10.92 -9.14 -12.24
N GLU A 466 12.23 -8.90 -12.12
CA GLU A 466 13.27 -9.82 -12.59
C GLU A 466 13.17 -11.19 -11.91
N GLU A 467 12.96 -11.22 -10.58
CA GLU A 467 12.85 -12.46 -9.81
C GLU A 467 11.58 -13.26 -10.14
N LEU A 468 10.46 -12.58 -10.40
CA LEU A 468 9.21 -13.23 -10.80
C LEU A 468 9.26 -13.77 -12.24
N GLY A 469 10.07 -13.16 -13.12
CA GLY A 469 10.24 -13.59 -14.51
C GLY A 469 8.89 -13.68 -15.24
N ASP A 470 8.60 -14.83 -15.85
CA ASP A 470 7.35 -15.06 -16.59
C ASP A 470 6.08 -15.01 -15.72
N GLN A 471 6.21 -15.04 -14.37
CA GLN A 471 5.09 -14.88 -13.45
C GLN A 471 4.77 -13.41 -13.15
N ALA A 472 5.63 -12.47 -13.58
CA ALA A 472 5.41 -11.05 -13.35
C ALA A 472 4.24 -10.56 -14.22
N VAL A 473 3.18 -10.07 -13.57
CA VAL A 473 2.04 -9.44 -14.23
C VAL A 473 2.02 -7.97 -13.82
N TYR A 474 2.12 -7.07 -14.79
CA TYR A 474 1.92 -5.64 -14.55
C TYR A 474 0.43 -5.34 -14.43
N ALA A 475 0.06 -4.57 -13.41
CA ALA A 475 -1.33 -4.30 -13.09
C ALA A 475 -2.04 -3.54 -14.23
N GLU A 476 -3.24 -3.99 -14.56
CA GLU A 476 -4.17 -3.21 -15.37
C GLU A 476 -4.78 -2.10 -14.50
N PHE A 477 -4.80 -0.87 -15.02
CA PHE A 477 -5.49 0.22 -14.33
C PHE A 477 -6.99 0.06 -14.54
N ILE A 478 -7.69 -0.41 -13.51
CA ILE A 478 -9.14 -0.58 -13.54
C ILE A 478 -9.75 0.68 -12.93
N TYR A 479 -10.57 1.40 -13.72
CA TYR A 479 -11.46 2.41 -13.16
C TYR A 479 -12.40 1.71 -12.18
N PRO A 480 -12.44 2.10 -10.90
CA PRO A 480 -13.41 1.53 -9.97
C PRO A 480 -14.80 1.71 -10.58
N ILE A 481 -15.57 0.63 -10.65
CA ILE A 481 -16.93 0.65 -11.19
C ILE A 481 -17.71 1.70 -10.37
N PRO A 482 -18.44 2.64 -11.01
CA PRO A 482 -19.22 3.63 -10.29
C PRO A 482 -20.14 2.91 -9.29
N ILE A 483 -20.06 3.32 -8.03
CA ILE A 483 -20.91 2.76 -6.99
C ILE A 483 -22.35 3.12 -7.36
N PRO A 484 -23.27 2.15 -7.54
CA PRO A 484 -24.64 2.47 -7.91
C PRO A 484 -25.26 3.36 -6.83
N CYS A 485 -25.50 4.63 -7.16
CA CYS A 485 -26.24 5.52 -6.29
C CYS A 485 -27.70 5.02 -6.29
N GLU A 486 -28.19 4.50 -5.16
CA GLU A 486 -29.62 4.22 -5.00
C GLU A 486 -30.41 5.54 -4.97
N GLU A 487 -30.73 6.09 -6.14
CA GLU A 487 -31.84 7.04 -6.26
C GLU A 487 -33.12 6.29 -6.62
N LYS A 488 -33.94 6.01 -5.61
CA LYS A 488 -35.38 5.73 -5.79
C LYS A 488 -36.23 6.57 -4.85
N ALA A 489 -36.32 7.86 -5.12
CA ALA A 489 -37.54 8.61 -4.85
C ALA A 489 -38.45 8.48 -6.08
N ILE A 490 -39.23 7.39 -6.15
CA ILE A 490 -40.26 7.23 -7.20
C ILE A 490 -41.42 8.17 -6.87
N GLU A 491 -41.57 9.23 -7.65
CA GLU A 491 -42.82 9.98 -7.75
C GLU A 491 -43.94 9.03 -8.21
N LYS A 492 -44.97 8.90 -7.37
CA LYS A 492 -46.19 8.17 -7.71
C LYS A 492 -47.04 9.01 -8.65
N THR A 493 -47.06 8.67 -9.93
CA THR A 493 -48.23 8.89 -10.80
C THR A 493 -48.82 7.53 -11.21
N PRO A 494 -50.14 7.31 -11.08
CA PRO A 494 -50.73 5.99 -11.32
C PRO A 494 -50.96 5.77 -12.82
N CYS A 495 -50.20 4.85 -13.42
CA CYS A 495 -50.55 4.28 -14.72
C CYS A 495 -51.49 3.08 -14.52
N SER A 496 -52.60 3.09 -15.24
CA SER A 496 -53.77 2.24 -15.09
C SER A 496 -53.73 1.00 -15.99
N VAL A 497 -52.68 0.18 -15.95
CA VAL A 497 -52.71 -1.14 -16.62
C VAL A 497 -51.90 -2.15 -15.81
N CYS A 498 -52.44 -3.36 -15.68
CA CYS A 498 -51.88 -4.56 -15.04
C CYS A 498 -52.25 -4.81 -13.56
N ARG A 499 -53.50 -5.29 -13.37
CA ARG A 499 -53.85 -6.20 -12.28
C ARG A 499 -53.35 -7.62 -12.64
N ALA A 500 -52.45 -8.21 -11.82
CA ALA A 500 -52.54 -9.59 -11.28
C ALA A 500 -51.18 -10.15 -10.77
N ARG A 501 -50.98 -10.08 -9.44
CA ARG A 501 -50.42 -11.10 -8.49
C ARG A 501 -48.94 -11.58 -8.61
N PRO A 502 -48.34 -12.09 -7.49
CA PRO A 502 -47.12 -11.50 -6.92
C PRO A 502 -45.88 -12.42 -6.84
N ALA A 503 -44.73 -11.75 -6.64
CA ALA A 503 -43.54 -12.15 -5.87
C ALA A 503 -42.88 -13.52 -6.10
N LEU A 504 -41.65 -13.50 -6.65
CA LEU A 504 -40.53 -14.32 -6.18
C LEU A 504 -39.19 -13.65 -6.51
N ARG A 505 -38.37 -13.51 -5.46
CA ARG A 505 -37.01 -12.94 -5.45
C ARG A 505 -35.99 -14.04 -5.78
N CYS A 506 -34.85 -13.59 -6.32
CA CYS A 506 -33.50 -14.16 -6.21
C CYS A 506 -33.34 -15.67 -6.38
N CYS A 507 -32.89 -16.09 -7.58
CA CYS A 507 -31.83 -17.08 -7.83
C CYS A 507 -31.84 -17.43 -9.32
N ASP A 508 -31.11 -16.69 -10.16
CA ASP A 508 -30.79 -17.11 -11.54
C ASP A 508 -29.58 -16.32 -12.05
N LEU A 509 -28.40 -16.63 -11.51
CA LEU A 509 -27.13 -16.22 -12.08
C LEU A 509 -26.13 -17.39 -12.13
N ILE A 510 -26.61 -18.61 -12.44
CA ILE A 510 -25.77 -19.75 -12.85
C ILE A 510 -26.52 -20.51 -13.95
N ALA A 511 -26.75 -19.88 -15.10
CA ALA A 511 -27.31 -20.55 -16.28
C ALA A 511 -26.98 -19.85 -17.61
N ASN A 512 -25.86 -19.12 -17.70
CA ASN A 512 -25.46 -18.41 -18.93
C ASN A 512 -24.02 -18.66 -19.39
N LEU A 513 -23.45 -19.83 -19.04
CA LEU A 513 -22.13 -20.26 -19.50
C LEU A 513 -22.15 -21.48 -20.45
N PHE A 514 -23.32 -21.88 -20.95
CA PHE A 514 -23.42 -23.05 -21.86
C PHE A 514 -24.20 -22.82 -23.17
N LEU A 515 -24.32 -21.56 -23.63
CA LEU A 515 -24.93 -21.23 -24.94
C LEU A 515 -24.15 -20.19 -25.74
N ARG A 516 -22.83 -20.38 -25.86
CA ARG A 516 -22.01 -19.74 -26.91
C ARG A 516 -20.92 -20.69 -27.39
N HIS A 517 -21.31 -21.75 -28.10
CA HIS A 517 -20.45 -22.47 -29.06
C HIS A 517 -21.32 -23.34 -29.96
N CYS A 518 -22.05 -22.72 -30.89
CA CYS A 518 -22.56 -23.37 -32.10
C CYS A 518 -23.04 -22.27 -33.07
N ASN A 519 -22.10 -21.63 -33.75
CA ASN A 519 -22.39 -20.98 -35.01
C ASN A 519 -21.12 -21.03 -35.86
N LYS A 520 -20.97 -22.12 -36.61
CA LYS A 520 -20.13 -22.18 -37.81
C LYS A 520 -20.58 -23.35 -38.67
N ASP A 521 -21.02 -23.00 -39.87
CA ASP A 521 -21.26 -23.88 -41.00
C ASP A 521 -20.11 -24.87 -41.23
N THR A 522 -20.45 -26.12 -41.56
CA THR A 522 -20.00 -26.83 -42.76
C THR A 522 -20.64 -28.22 -42.79
N GLY A 523 -21.22 -28.57 -43.93
CA GLY A 523 -21.95 -29.82 -44.12
C GLY A 523 -21.07 -31.04 -44.39
N GLY A 524 -21.68 -32.21 -44.22
CA GLY A 524 -21.41 -33.39 -45.05
C GLY A 524 -20.67 -34.56 -44.41
N ARG A 525 -21.43 -35.67 -44.31
CA ARG A 525 -21.05 -37.11 -44.37
C ARG A 525 -20.72 -37.86 -43.06
N GLU A 526 -21.68 -38.74 -42.73
CA GLU A 526 -21.56 -40.18 -42.43
C GLU A 526 -20.26 -40.72 -41.81
N SER A 527 -20.34 -41.31 -40.60
CA SER A 527 -20.43 -42.77 -40.39
C SER A 527 -19.99 -43.18 -38.97
N ASP A 528 -20.82 -44.05 -38.37
CA ASP A 528 -20.67 -45.10 -37.35
C ASP A 528 -19.48 -45.21 -36.37
N SER A 529 -19.88 -45.77 -35.21
CA SER A 529 -19.16 -46.55 -34.17
C SER A 529 -18.86 -45.79 -32.86
N LEU A 530 -19.63 -46.00 -31.78
CA LEU A 530 -19.73 -47.14 -30.84
C LEU A 530 -18.94 -46.89 -29.53
N ILE A 531 -19.67 -47.08 -28.41
CA ILE A 531 -19.26 -47.50 -27.06
C ILE A 531 -19.39 -46.45 -25.94
N SER A 532 -20.41 -46.75 -25.13
CA SER A 532 -20.86 -46.33 -23.81
C SER A 532 -19.88 -46.59 -22.66
N ILE A 533 -19.82 -45.67 -21.67
CA ILE A 533 -19.58 -45.97 -20.24
C ILE A 533 -20.49 -45.06 -19.38
N GLU A 534 -21.24 -45.69 -18.47
CA GLU A 534 -22.15 -45.13 -17.46
C GLU A 534 -21.42 -44.35 -16.35
N ILE A 535 -22.08 -43.32 -15.78
CA ILE A 535 -21.80 -42.87 -14.41
C ILE A 535 -23.13 -42.73 -13.65
N ASN A 536 -23.20 -43.45 -12.54
CA ASN A 536 -24.32 -43.57 -11.60
C ASN A 536 -24.77 -42.22 -11.02
N ILE A 537 -26.09 -42.00 -11.02
CA ILE A 537 -26.79 -40.98 -10.23
C ILE A 537 -27.48 -41.72 -9.08
N LEU A 538 -26.89 -41.67 -7.90
CA LEU A 538 -27.52 -41.92 -6.60
C LEU A 538 -26.60 -41.27 -5.54
N ASP A 539 -27.22 -40.68 -4.52
CA ASP A 539 -26.64 -39.89 -3.41
C ASP A 539 -26.47 -38.38 -3.65
N PHE A 540 -27.57 -37.64 -3.70
CA PHE A 540 -27.63 -36.27 -3.11
C PHE A 540 -29.09 -35.92 -2.80
N SER A 541 -29.63 -36.51 -1.74
CA SER A 541 -30.91 -36.12 -1.16
C SER A 541 -30.90 -36.39 0.35
N LEU A 542 -30.20 -35.54 1.11
CA LEU A 542 -30.33 -35.39 2.57
C LEU A 542 -29.32 -34.32 3.03
N LEU A 543 -29.70 -33.04 3.00
CA LEU A 543 -29.30 -32.01 3.97
C LEU A 543 -29.88 -30.64 3.54
N PHE A 544 -31.20 -30.47 3.59
CA PHE A 544 -31.82 -29.14 3.63
C PHE A 544 -33.12 -29.24 4.41
N LEU A 545 -32.99 -29.42 5.72
CA LEU A 545 -34.04 -29.26 6.70
C LEU A 545 -33.37 -29.12 8.07
N ASP A 546 -32.96 -27.88 8.38
CA ASP A 546 -32.93 -27.31 9.73
C ASP A 546 -32.24 -25.94 9.66
N LEU A 547 -33.05 -24.90 9.49
CA LEU A 547 -32.79 -23.52 9.95
C LEU A 547 -34.04 -22.67 9.66
N ALA A 548 -35.10 -22.99 10.40
CA ALA A 548 -36.26 -22.12 10.57
C ALA A 548 -36.88 -22.41 11.94
N LEU A 549 -36.19 -21.98 13.00
CA LEU A 549 -36.73 -21.67 14.33
C LEU A 549 -35.86 -20.59 14.99
#